data_AF-W6MXQ3-F1
#
_entry.id   AF-W6MXQ3-F1
#
_cell.length_a   1.000
_cell.length_b   1.000
_cell.length_c   1.000
_cell.angle_alpha   90.00
_cell.angle_beta   90.00
_cell.angle_gamma   90.00
#
_symmetry.space_group_name_H-M   'P 1'
#
loop_
_entity.id
_entity.type
_entity.pdbx_description
1 polymer ?
#
loop_
_entity_poly.entity_id
_entity_poly.type
_entity_poly.pdbx_seq_one_letter_code
_entity_poly.pdbx_strand_id
1 'polypeptide(L)'
;MFNIGKRAFVGFAAIGAGYASFVRAWPDDSKILFKAYTPDPLSVKQIQNNKLFQQYQKDTPAKYKFYNLSGVIPKAHHGDHVGTGLLYDSQHLEIDPAVFVDRKSGDLTAFYHLGEKLVGSDGKIHNGLISTLMDEALCFCGFPLLPSKRGVTAKLSVDFVNKAPPNSTVILKAHVFSVKGRKCVIHGTVETVPVGKEPAILVSKAECILVEPKWFKFLSWVPAFDT
;
A
#
# COMPACT_ATOMS: atom_id res chain seq x y z
N MET A 1 54.53 -14.31 7.23
CA MET A 1 53.73 -13.32 6.46
C MET A 1 52.58 -14.04 5.75
N PHE A 2 51.44 -14.17 6.41
CA PHE A 2 50.26 -14.79 5.81
C PHE A 2 49.59 -13.78 4.86
N ASN A 3 49.47 -14.20 3.61
CA ASN A 3 49.26 -13.35 2.43
C ASN A 3 47.89 -12.67 2.47
N ILE A 4 47.86 -11.37 2.82
CA ILE A 4 46.66 -10.52 2.93
C ILE A 4 45.79 -10.60 1.66
N GLY A 5 46.42 -10.76 0.48
CA GLY A 5 45.71 -10.94 -0.79
C GLY A 5 44.87 -12.21 -0.87
N LYS A 6 45.31 -13.33 -0.27
CA LYS A 6 44.53 -14.58 -0.26
C LYS A 6 43.30 -14.49 0.65
N ARG A 7 43.38 -13.76 1.78
CA ARG A 7 42.24 -13.55 2.69
C ARG A 7 41.19 -12.62 2.09
N ALA A 8 41.62 -11.55 1.41
CA ALA A 8 40.70 -10.67 0.70
C ALA A 8 39.98 -11.41 -0.45
N PHE A 9 40.70 -12.23 -1.22
CA PHE A 9 40.12 -13.02 -2.30
C PHE A 9 39.08 -14.02 -1.81
N VAL A 10 39.35 -14.75 -0.72
CA VAL A 10 38.37 -15.69 -0.12
C VAL A 10 37.13 -14.95 0.39
N GLY A 11 37.31 -13.77 0.98
CA GLY A 11 36.19 -12.93 1.42
C GLY A 11 35.29 -12.47 0.26
N PHE A 12 35.87 -11.95 -0.82
CA PHE A 12 35.11 -11.56 -2.02
C PHE A 12 34.49 -12.77 -2.74
N ALA A 13 35.17 -13.91 -2.80
CA ALA A 13 34.63 -15.13 -3.37
C ALA A 13 33.46 -15.68 -2.54
N ALA A 14 33.53 -15.62 -1.21
CA ALA A 14 32.43 -16.03 -0.33
C ALA A 14 31.23 -15.10 -0.43
N ILE A 15 31.44 -13.78 -0.50
CA ILE A 15 30.37 -12.80 -0.75
C ILE A 15 29.77 -12.99 -2.15
N GLY A 16 30.60 -13.22 -3.16
CA GLY A 16 30.16 -13.47 -4.54
C GLY A 16 29.38 -14.77 -4.67
N ALA A 17 29.82 -15.84 -4.00
CA ALA A 17 29.10 -17.11 -3.94
C ALA A 17 27.78 -16.97 -3.17
N GLY A 18 27.78 -16.28 -2.02
CA GLY A 18 26.56 -15.96 -1.28
C GLY A 18 25.58 -15.14 -2.12
N TYR A 19 26.07 -14.09 -2.80
CA TYR A 19 25.26 -13.30 -3.72
C TYR A 19 24.71 -14.17 -4.86
N ALA A 20 25.51 -15.02 -5.50
CA ALA A 20 25.02 -15.89 -6.58
C ALA A 20 23.97 -16.92 -6.11
N SER A 21 24.15 -17.48 -4.90
CA SER A 21 23.21 -18.46 -4.32
C SER A 21 21.91 -17.84 -3.81
N PHE A 22 21.93 -16.56 -3.40
CA PHE A 22 20.77 -15.86 -2.81
C PHE A 22 20.31 -14.64 -3.62
N VAL A 23 20.88 -14.38 -4.80
CA VAL A 23 20.51 -13.25 -5.70
C VAL A 23 19.04 -13.31 -6.06
N ARG A 24 18.57 -14.54 -6.26
CA ARG A 24 17.16 -14.86 -6.41
C ARG A 24 16.59 -14.94 -5.01
N ALA A 25 16.56 -13.79 -4.34
CA ALA A 25 16.21 -13.70 -2.93
C ALA A 25 14.74 -14.12 -2.70
N TRP A 26 13.92 -14.10 -3.75
CA TRP A 26 12.53 -14.54 -3.70
C TRP A 26 12.26 -15.64 -4.76
N PRO A 27 11.65 -16.77 -4.37
CA PRO A 27 11.18 -17.75 -5.34
C PRO A 27 10.09 -17.14 -6.22
N ASP A 28 10.21 -17.28 -7.54
CA ASP A 28 9.11 -16.99 -8.50
C ASP A 28 7.91 -17.93 -8.30
N ASP A 29 8.12 -19.02 -7.56
CA ASP A 29 7.19 -20.12 -7.38
C ASP A 29 6.28 -19.90 -6.17
N SER A 30 5.52 -18.79 -6.13
CA SER A 30 4.30 -18.81 -5.34
C SER A 30 3.29 -19.72 -6.07
N LYS A 31 3.41 -21.04 -5.88
CA LYS A 31 2.34 -22.02 -6.20
C LYS A 31 1.12 -21.85 -5.29
N ILE A 32 0.96 -20.67 -4.69
CA ILE A 32 -0.25 -20.26 -4.01
C ILE A 32 -1.24 -20.01 -5.14
N LEU A 33 -2.17 -20.95 -5.30
CA LEU A 33 -3.39 -20.74 -6.07
C LEU A 33 -4.05 -19.48 -5.51
N PHE A 34 -3.81 -18.33 -6.16
CA PHE A 34 -4.58 -17.13 -5.90
C PHE A 34 -6.05 -17.53 -6.07
N LYS A 35 -6.82 -17.44 -4.99
CA LYS A 35 -8.25 -17.70 -5.06
C LYS A 35 -8.81 -16.63 -5.97
N ALA A 36 -9.04 -16.98 -7.23
CA ALA A 36 -9.65 -16.09 -8.21
C ALA A 36 -11.04 -15.75 -7.69
N TYR A 37 -11.13 -14.62 -7.00
CA TYR A 37 -12.35 -14.10 -6.45
C TYR A 37 -12.86 -13.01 -7.37
N THR A 38 -14.14 -13.09 -7.72
CA THR A 38 -14.85 -12.06 -8.47
C THR A 38 -15.64 -11.21 -7.50
N PRO A 39 -15.32 -9.91 -7.35
CA PRO A 39 -16.05 -9.02 -6.46
C PRO A 39 -17.55 -8.98 -6.75
N ASP A 40 -18.39 -8.78 -5.74
CA ASP A 40 -19.82 -8.53 -5.96
C ASP A 40 -19.99 -7.30 -6.86
N PRO A 41 -20.75 -7.44 -7.98
CA PRO A 41 -21.11 -6.31 -8.82
C PRO A 41 -21.73 -5.13 -8.07
N LEU A 42 -22.41 -5.35 -6.94
CA LEU A 42 -23.02 -4.28 -6.14
C LEU A 42 -21.98 -3.37 -5.48
N SER A 43 -20.99 -3.94 -4.79
CA SER A 43 -19.91 -3.20 -4.14
C SER A 43 -19.09 -2.41 -5.15
N VAL A 44 -18.81 -3.02 -6.30
CA VAL A 44 -18.12 -2.35 -7.43
C VAL A 44 -18.96 -1.20 -7.99
N LYS A 45 -20.26 -1.42 -8.24
CA LYS A 45 -21.17 -0.37 -8.72
C LYS A 45 -21.30 0.77 -7.74
N GLN A 46 -21.32 0.51 -6.44
CA GLN A 46 -21.39 1.56 -5.42
C GLN A 46 -20.21 2.52 -5.53
N ILE A 47 -19.00 1.99 -5.72
CA ILE A 47 -17.79 2.81 -5.92
C ILE A 47 -17.83 3.54 -7.26
N GLN A 48 -18.20 2.86 -8.34
CA GLN A 48 -18.28 3.47 -9.67
C GLN A 48 -19.36 4.56 -9.78
N ASN A 49 -20.43 4.45 -8.99
CA ASN A 49 -21.48 5.46 -8.91
C ASN A 49 -21.12 6.64 -7.99
N ASN A 50 -20.02 6.56 -7.25
CA ASN A 50 -19.56 7.64 -6.40
C ASN A 50 -19.13 8.84 -7.25
N LYS A 51 -19.66 10.04 -6.93
CA LYS A 51 -19.37 11.27 -7.68
C LYS A 51 -17.86 11.59 -7.74
N LEU A 52 -17.14 11.35 -6.65
CA LEU A 52 -15.70 11.58 -6.57
C LEU A 52 -14.94 10.61 -7.48
N PHE A 53 -15.33 9.34 -7.47
CA PHE A 53 -14.75 8.32 -8.36
C PHE A 53 -14.94 8.72 -9.83
N GLN A 54 -16.16 9.09 -10.24
CA GLN A 54 -16.46 9.50 -11.62
C GLN A 54 -15.70 10.76 -12.02
N GLN A 55 -15.56 11.72 -11.10
CA GLN A 55 -14.77 12.93 -11.34
C GLN A 55 -13.29 12.57 -11.57
N TYR A 56 -12.68 11.75 -10.72
CA TYR A 56 -11.29 11.35 -10.88
C TYR A 56 -11.07 10.51 -12.12
N GLN A 57 -12.03 9.66 -12.48
CA GLN A 57 -11.99 8.89 -13.72
C GLN A 57 -12.03 9.80 -14.95
N LYS A 58 -12.88 10.83 -14.96
CA LYS A 58 -12.94 11.84 -16.04
C LYS A 58 -11.64 12.65 -16.15
N ASP A 59 -11.02 12.97 -15.02
CA ASP A 59 -9.78 13.74 -14.96
C ASP A 59 -8.51 12.87 -15.23
N THR A 60 -8.67 11.56 -15.44
CA THR A 60 -7.58 10.63 -15.78
C THR A 60 -7.43 10.51 -17.31
N PRO A 61 -6.21 10.50 -17.88
CA PRO A 61 -4.90 10.57 -17.21
C PRO A 61 -4.35 12.01 -17.07
N ALA A 62 -5.14 13.03 -17.41
CA ALA A 62 -4.67 14.42 -17.50
C ALA A 62 -4.16 14.96 -16.15
N LYS A 63 -4.87 14.66 -15.06
CA LYS A 63 -4.51 15.05 -13.69
C LYS A 63 -4.07 13.86 -12.84
N TYR A 64 -4.87 12.79 -12.82
CA TYR A 64 -4.61 11.63 -11.97
C TYR A 64 -4.02 10.47 -12.76
N LYS A 65 -3.18 9.68 -12.09
CA LYS A 65 -2.86 8.31 -12.51
C LYS A 65 -3.76 7.34 -11.76
N PHE A 66 -4.42 6.46 -12.49
CA PHE A 66 -5.29 5.42 -11.94
C PHE A 66 -4.54 4.08 -11.83
N TYR A 67 -4.72 3.41 -10.71
CA TYR A 67 -4.18 2.08 -10.43
C TYR A 67 -5.27 1.23 -9.78
N ASN A 68 -5.30 -0.06 -10.14
CA ASN A 68 -5.77 -1.07 -9.21
C ASN A 68 -4.55 -1.49 -8.37
N LEU A 69 -4.72 -1.64 -7.05
CA LEU A 69 -3.59 -1.86 -6.14
C LEU A 69 -2.82 -3.14 -6.47
N SER A 70 -3.50 -4.22 -6.88
CA SER A 70 -2.80 -5.45 -7.30
C SER A 70 -1.85 -5.23 -8.48
N GLY A 71 -2.16 -4.28 -9.37
CA GLY A 71 -1.39 -3.97 -10.56
C GLY A 71 -0.03 -3.32 -10.29
N VAL A 72 0.20 -2.78 -9.08
CA VAL A 72 1.49 -2.21 -8.67
C VAL A 72 2.36 -3.18 -7.87
N ILE A 73 1.83 -4.36 -7.54
CA ILE A 73 2.54 -5.39 -6.78
C ILE A 73 3.07 -6.44 -7.78
N PRO A 74 4.32 -6.90 -7.67
CA PRO A 74 4.81 -8.02 -8.47
C PRO A 74 3.97 -9.29 -8.26
N LYS A 75 3.67 -10.01 -9.34
CA LYS A 75 2.78 -11.19 -9.33
C LYS A 75 3.18 -12.26 -8.30
N ALA A 76 4.49 -12.48 -8.12
CA ALA A 76 5.02 -13.45 -7.16
C ALA A 76 4.70 -13.11 -5.69
N HIS A 77 4.29 -11.87 -5.39
CA HIS A 77 3.95 -11.43 -4.03
C HIS A 77 2.44 -11.21 -3.83
N HIS A 78 1.62 -11.43 -4.86
CA HIS A 78 0.17 -11.20 -4.75
C HIS A 78 -0.47 -12.02 -3.63
N GLY A 79 -0.08 -13.29 -3.47
CA GLY A 79 -0.62 -14.16 -2.43
C GLY A 79 -0.21 -13.79 -1.01
N ASP A 80 0.98 -13.22 -0.84
CA ASP A 80 1.55 -12.88 0.48
C ASP A 80 1.21 -11.45 0.92
N HIS A 81 0.67 -10.63 0.01
CA HIS A 81 0.26 -9.27 0.33
C HIS A 81 -0.92 -9.27 1.30
N VAL A 82 -0.88 -8.42 2.34
CA VAL A 82 -1.91 -8.41 3.38
C VAL A 82 -3.27 -7.99 2.80
N GLY A 83 -3.34 -6.85 2.11
CA GLY A 83 -4.58 -6.34 1.51
C GLY A 83 -5.12 -7.18 0.35
N THR A 84 -4.42 -7.16 -0.80
CA THR A 84 -4.83 -7.85 -2.04
C THR A 84 -4.52 -9.36 -2.09
N GLY A 85 -4.06 -9.96 -0.99
CA GLY A 85 -3.76 -11.38 -0.88
C GLY A 85 -4.51 -12.01 0.30
N LEU A 86 -3.91 -12.00 1.48
CA LEU A 86 -4.43 -12.67 2.68
C LEU A 86 -5.85 -12.22 3.08
N LEU A 87 -6.17 -10.94 2.91
CA LEU A 87 -7.49 -10.38 3.21
C LEU A 87 -8.38 -10.23 1.97
N TYR A 88 -7.97 -10.74 0.80
CA TYR A 88 -8.75 -10.61 -0.43
C TYR A 88 -9.79 -11.73 -0.56
N ASP A 89 -11.03 -11.41 -0.20
CA ASP A 89 -12.17 -12.36 -0.22
C ASP A 89 -13.50 -11.60 -0.10
N SER A 90 -14.62 -12.25 -0.46
CA SER A 90 -15.97 -11.62 -0.46
C SER A 90 -16.39 -11.04 0.88
N GLN A 91 -15.99 -11.67 1.99
CA GLN A 91 -16.35 -11.23 3.33
C GLN A 91 -15.27 -10.37 4.00
N HIS A 92 -14.16 -10.10 3.30
CA HIS A 92 -13.03 -9.30 3.78
C HIS A 92 -12.83 -8.05 2.90
N LEU A 93 -11.63 -7.84 2.32
CA LEU A 93 -11.41 -6.79 1.34
C LEU A 93 -11.88 -7.30 -0.01
N GLU A 94 -13.14 -7.00 -0.32
CA GLU A 94 -13.85 -7.60 -1.45
C GLU A 94 -13.32 -7.11 -2.81
N ILE A 95 -12.91 -5.85 -2.90
CA ILE A 95 -12.48 -5.25 -4.15
C ILE A 95 -10.97 -5.10 -4.19
N ASP A 96 -10.40 -5.18 -5.40
CA ASP A 96 -9.07 -4.64 -5.62
C ASP A 96 -9.16 -3.10 -5.49
N PRO A 97 -8.47 -2.49 -4.51
CA PRO A 97 -8.64 -1.08 -4.23
C PRO A 97 -8.34 -0.20 -5.45
N ALA A 98 -9.29 0.69 -5.75
CA ALA A 98 -9.14 1.67 -6.81
C ALA A 98 -8.39 2.89 -6.27
N VAL A 99 -7.23 3.19 -6.84
CA VAL A 99 -6.32 4.23 -6.36
C VAL A 99 -6.09 5.29 -7.44
N PHE A 100 -6.36 6.54 -7.10
CA PHE A 100 -6.07 7.71 -7.92
C PHE A 100 -4.96 8.52 -7.28
N VAL A 101 -3.96 8.89 -8.07
CA VAL A 101 -2.79 9.63 -7.57
C VAL A 101 -2.54 10.88 -8.40
N ASP A 102 -2.49 12.03 -7.74
CA ASP A 102 -1.98 13.28 -8.30
C ASP A 102 -0.55 13.50 -7.80
N ARG A 103 0.42 13.20 -8.66
CA ARG A 103 1.84 13.32 -8.31
C ARG A 103 2.31 14.78 -8.23
N LYS A 104 1.58 15.74 -8.83
CA LYS A 104 1.95 17.16 -8.79
C LYS A 104 1.58 17.78 -7.44
N SER A 105 0.39 17.47 -6.94
CA SER A 105 -0.06 17.94 -5.63
C SER A 105 0.42 17.07 -4.46
N GLY A 106 0.86 15.84 -4.73
CA GLY A 106 1.22 14.89 -3.68
C GLY A 106 -0.01 14.28 -3.01
N ASP A 107 -1.11 14.15 -3.75
CA ASP A 107 -2.37 13.58 -3.27
C ASP A 107 -2.56 12.15 -3.76
N LEU A 108 -3.19 11.34 -2.92
CA LEU A 108 -3.70 10.03 -3.26
C LEU A 108 -5.09 9.86 -2.68
N THR A 109 -6.00 9.26 -3.46
CA THR A 109 -7.30 8.80 -2.96
C THR A 109 -7.49 7.34 -3.33
N ALA A 110 -7.82 6.51 -2.34
CA ALA A 110 -8.08 5.09 -2.51
C ALA A 110 -9.50 4.75 -2.04
N PHE A 111 -10.16 3.86 -2.78
CA PHE A 111 -11.50 3.35 -2.48
C PHE A 111 -11.39 1.88 -2.08
N TYR A 112 -12.02 1.52 -0.96
CA TYR A 112 -12.05 0.16 -0.43
C TYR A 112 -13.49 -0.24 -0.11
N HIS A 113 -13.79 -1.53 -0.21
CA HIS A 113 -15.00 -2.12 0.36
C HIS A 113 -14.61 -3.06 1.50
N LEU A 114 -15.23 -2.88 2.66
CA LEU A 114 -14.88 -3.55 3.91
C LEU A 114 -15.98 -4.53 4.32
N GLY A 115 -15.73 -5.82 4.14
CA GLY A 115 -16.68 -6.89 4.44
C GLY A 115 -16.86 -7.20 5.93
N GLU A 116 -17.85 -8.04 6.22
CA GLU A 116 -18.31 -8.39 7.56
C GLU A 116 -17.34 -9.21 8.43
N LYS A 117 -16.36 -9.91 7.85
CA LYS A 117 -15.38 -10.71 8.62
C LYS A 117 -14.18 -9.92 9.09
N LEU A 118 -14.18 -8.60 8.86
CA LEU A 118 -13.13 -7.67 9.29
C LEU A 118 -13.47 -6.94 10.60
N VAL A 119 -14.48 -7.41 11.33
CA VAL A 119 -14.97 -6.76 12.54
C VAL A 119 -14.19 -7.15 13.79
N GLY A 120 -14.11 -6.23 14.75
CA GLY A 120 -13.66 -6.51 16.11
C GLY A 120 -14.79 -7.08 16.98
N SER A 121 -14.52 -7.20 18.29
CA SER A 121 -15.49 -7.71 19.28
C SER A 121 -16.75 -6.84 19.44
N ASP A 122 -16.71 -5.59 18.97
CA ASP A 122 -17.84 -4.65 18.99
C ASP A 122 -18.69 -4.71 17.72
N GLY A 123 -18.42 -5.65 16.81
CA GLY A 123 -19.16 -5.80 15.55
C GLY A 123 -18.93 -4.68 14.54
N LYS A 124 -17.93 -3.81 14.77
CA LYS A 124 -17.51 -2.75 13.85
C LYS A 124 -16.16 -3.10 13.23
N ILE A 125 -15.83 -2.49 12.10
CA ILE A 125 -14.54 -2.73 11.42
C ILE A 125 -13.38 -2.53 12.41
N HIS A 126 -12.46 -3.50 12.42
CA HIS A 126 -11.33 -3.53 13.33
C HIS A 126 -10.36 -2.37 13.03
N ASN A 127 -9.99 -1.61 14.06
CA ASN A 127 -9.08 -0.46 13.93
C ASN A 127 -7.71 -0.86 13.34
N GLY A 128 -7.24 -2.07 13.62
CA GLY A 128 -6.01 -2.61 13.02
C GLY A 128 -6.08 -2.72 11.49
N LEU A 129 -7.24 -3.04 10.91
CA LEU A 129 -7.40 -3.02 9.45
C LEU A 129 -7.22 -1.58 8.92
N ILE A 130 -7.89 -0.62 9.54
CA ILE A 130 -7.79 0.79 9.14
C ILE A 130 -6.33 1.29 9.24
N SER A 131 -5.60 0.88 10.28
CA SER A 131 -4.16 1.15 10.38
C SER A 131 -3.37 0.55 9.23
N THR A 132 -3.64 -0.71 8.84
CA THR A 132 -2.96 -1.36 7.70
C THR A 132 -3.24 -0.61 6.40
N LEU A 133 -4.50 -0.24 6.13
CA LEU A 133 -4.86 0.51 4.92
C LEU A 133 -4.18 1.89 4.90
N MET A 134 -4.10 2.57 6.05
CA MET A 134 -3.35 3.82 6.21
C MET A 134 -1.87 3.64 5.93
N ASP A 135 -1.23 2.60 6.47
CA ASP A 135 0.19 2.35 6.24
C ASP A 135 0.48 2.14 4.75
N GLU A 136 -0.27 1.25 4.09
CA GLU A 136 -0.11 0.96 2.67
C GLU A 136 -0.32 2.20 1.79
N ALA A 137 -1.45 2.92 1.97
CA ALA A 137 -1.80 4.04 1.11
C ALA A 137 -0.92 5.28 1.34
N LEU A 138 -0.56 5.61 2.59
CA LEU A 138 0.29 6.75 2.89
C LEU A 138 1.73 6.51 2.42
N CYS A 139 2.23 5.28 2.55
CA CYS A 139 3.53 4.91 2.00
C CYS A 139 3.53 4.99 0.46
N PHE A 140 2.50 4.44 -0.20
CA PHE A 140 2.39 4.49 -1.66
C PHE A 140 2.28 5.93 -2.20
N CYS A 141 1.64 6.82 -1.44
CA CYS A 141 1.62 8.25 -1.72
C CYS A 141 3.03 8.86 -1.64
N GLY A 142 3.76 8.58 -0.55
CA GLY A 142 5.07 9.17 -0.27
C GLY A 142 6.25 8.59 -1.05
N PHE A 143 6.18 7.33 -1.51
CA PHE A 143 7.33 6.64 -2.12
C PHE A 143 8.02 7.44 -3.22
N PRO A 144 7.34 7.98 -4.25
CA PRO A 144 8.04 8.64 -5.36
C PRO A 144 8.75 9.95 -5.00
N LEU A 145 8.53 10.47 -3.79
CA LEU A 145 9.15 11.70 -3.31
C LEU A 145 10.43 11.44 -2.51
N LEU A 146 10.74 10.17 -2.22
CA LEU A 146 12.03 9.79 -1.65
C LEU A 146 13.11 9.72 -2.75
N PRO A 147 14.39 9.99 -2.42
CA PRO A 147 15.48 9.99 -3.39
C PRO A 147 15.57 8.72 -4.25
N SER A 148 15.45 7.55 -3.64
CA SER A 148 15.43 6.23 -4.28
C SER A 148 14.05 5.75 -4.69
N LYS A 149 13.02 6.55 -4.40
CA LYS A 149 11.59 6.21 -4.52
C LYS A 149 11.13 5.04 -3.65
N ARG A 150 11.92 4.67 -2.64
CA ARG A 150 11.70 3.52 -1.76
C ARG A 150 11.93 3.93 -0.32
N GLY A 151 11.17 3.37 0.61
CA GLY A 151 11.24 3.74 2.01
C GLY A 151 10.61 2.73 2.92
N VAL A 152 10.70 3.00 4.22
CA VAL A 152 10.05 2.22 5.28
C VAL A 152 9.28 3.18 6.20
N THR A 153 8.21 2.68 6.78
CA THR A 153 7.45 3.41 7.81
C THR A 153 8.31 3.57 9.05
N ALA A 154 8.66 4.80 9.40
CA ALA A 154 9.37 5.11 10.64
C ALA A 154 8.41 5.36 11.81
N LYS A 155 7.23 5.92 11.52
CA LYS A 155 6.15 6.14 12.49
C LYS A 155 4.81 6.20 11.76
N LEU A 156 3.80 5.55 12.32
CA LEU A 156 2.40 5.74 11.97
C LEU A 156 1.62 6.11 13.23
N SER A 157 0.97 7.28 13.23
CA SER A 157 0.09 7.74 14.30
C SER A 157 -1.32 7.79 13.76
N VAL A 158 -2.27 7.09 14.38
CA VAL A 158 -3.67 7.04 13.93
C VAL A 158 -4.58 7.46 15.07
N ASP A 159 -5.38 8.50 14.82
CA ASP A 159 -6.42 8.99 15.70
C ASP A 159 -7.77 8.45 15.23
N PHE A 160 -8.29 7.45 15.95
CA PHE A 160 -9.61 6.86 15.67
C PHE A 160 -10.71 7.75 16.24
N VAL A 161 -11.52 8.33 15.36
CA VAL A 161 -12.62 9.24 15.71
C VAL A 161 -13.93 8.47 15.84
N ASN A 162 -14.22 7.58 14.89
CA ASN A 162 -15.37 6.68 14.88
C ASN A 162 -14.96 5.32 14.29
N LYS A 163 -15.92 4.39 14.16
CA LYS A 163 -15.71 3.11 13.49
C LYS A 163 -16.65 2.93 12.31
N ALA A 164 -16.13 2.36 11.22
CA ALA A 164 -16.94 2.00 10.07
C ALA A 164 -17.84 0.79 10.40
N PRO A 165 -19.10 0.77 9.94
CA PRO A 165 -19.91 -0.44 9.95
C PRO A 165 -19.32 -1.49 8.97
N PRO A 166 -19.58 -2.79 9.20
CA PRO A 166 -19.26 -3.81 8.20
C PRO A 166 -20.05 -3.61 6.91
N ASN A 167 -19.59 -4.24 5.83
CA ASN A 167 -20.14 -4.13 4.46
C ASN A 167 -20.28 -2.68 4.00
N SER A 168 -19.27 -1.87 4.31
CA SER A 168 -19.26 -0.45 3.95
C SER A 168 -18.10 -0.11 3.03
N THR A 169 -18.33 0.87 2.17
CA THR A 169 -17.29 1.44 1.32
C THR A 169 -16.65 2.62 2.03
N VAL A 170 -15.32 2.71 2.01
CA VAL A 170 -14.57 3.83 2.58
C VAL A 170 -13.68 4.49 1.53
N ILE A 171 -13.46 5.79 1.73
CA ILE A 171 -12.51 6.59 0.97
C ILE A 171 -11.36 6.94 1.90
N LEU A 172 -10.15 6.57 1.50
CA LEU A 172 -8.92 7.00 2.15
C LEU A 172 -8.28 8.11 1.31
N LYS A 173 -8.05 9.27 1.90
CA LYS A 173 -7.33 10.38 1.28
C LYS A 173 -5.99 10.54 1.96
N ALA A 174 -4.95 10.75 1.16
CA ALA A 174 -3.58 10.98 1.59
C ALA A 174 -3.05 12.25 0.94
N HIS A 175 -2.31 13.05 1.70
CA HIS A 175 -1.67 14.26 1.22
C HIS A 175 -0.25 14.36 1.80
N VAL A 176 0.73 14.60 0.93
CA VAL A 176 2.11 14.82 1.36
C VAL A 176 2.23 16.21 1.95
N PHE A 177 2.43 16.28 3.27
CA PHE A 177 2.58 17.52 4.00
C PHE A 177 3.97 18.13 3.84
N SER A 178 5.03 17.32 3.89
CA SER A 178 6.39 17.82 3.71
C SER A 178 7.40 16.74 3.32
N VAL A 179 8.43 17.15 2.57
CA VAL A 179 9.57 16.31 2.21
C VAL A 179 10.86 17.01 2.60
N LYS A 180 11.71 16.33 3.39
CA LYS A 180 13.01 16.86 3.84
C LYS A 180 14.07 15.77 3.72
N GLY A 181 14.81 15.81 2.61
CA GLY A 181 15.86 14.83 2.31
C GLY A 181 15.29 13.40 2.21
N ARG A 182 15.65 12.53 3.15
CA ARG A 182 15.21 11.13 3.20
C ARG A 182 13.90 10.91 3.97
N LYS A 183 13.20 11.96 4.38
CA LYS A 183 11.98 11.89 5.18
C LYS A 183 10.82 12.52 4.43
N CYS A 184 9.70 11.82 4.37
CA CYS A 184 8.41 12.29 3.86
C CYS A 184 7.38 12.20 4.99
N VAL A 185 6.61 13.26 5.22
CA VAL A 185 5.50 13.30 6.18
C VAL A 185 4.21 13.39 5.39
N ILE A 186 3.31 12.43 5.62
CA ILE A 186 2.05 12.28 4.90
C ILE A 186 0.91 12.28 5.92
N HIS A 187 -0.13 13.07 5.64
CA HIS A 187 -1.37 13.06 6.41
C HIS A 187 -2.44 12.28 5.68
N GLY A 188 -3.31 11.61 6.43
CA GLY A 188 -4.39 10.81 5.88
C GLY A 188 -5.70 10.93 6.63
N THR A 189 -6.81 10.71 5.92
CA THR A 189 -8.15 10.57 6.50
C THR A 189 -8.86 9.37 5.88
N VAL A 190 -9.71 8.71 6.68
CA VAL A 190 -10.62 7.66 6.22
C VAL A 190 -12.04 8.06 6.58
N GLU A 191 -12.92 8.04 5.58
CA GLU A 191 -14.33 8.38 5.73
C GLU A 191 -15.20 7.33 5.02
N THR A 192 -16.37 7.01 5.58
CA THR A 192 -17.33 6.14 4.88
C THR A 192 -17.98 6.86 3.70
N VAL A 193 -18.31 6.11 2.65
CA VAL A 193 -19.16 6.58 1.57
C VAL A 193 -20.61 6.53 2.03
N PRO A 194 -21.34 7.66 2.03
CA PRO A 194 -22.76 7.70 2.32
C PRO A 194 -23.58 6.74 1.44
N VAL A 195 -24.54 6.04 2.05
CA VAL A 195 -25.58 5.30 1.34
C VAL A 195 -26.92 5.96 1.63
N GLY A 196 -27.63 6.40 0.58
CA GLY A 196 -28.91 7.08 0.74
C GLY A 196 -28.80 8.45 1.41
N LYS A 197 -29.45 8.61 2.58
CA LYS A 197 -29.52 9.88 3.33
C LYS A 197 -28.57 9.93 4.53
N GLU A 198 -27.80 8.87 4.79
CA GLU A 198 -26.88 8.84 5.92
C GLU A 198 -25.69 9.78 5.70
N PRO A 199 -25.17 10.45 6.75
CA PRO A 199 -23.98 11.26 6.63
C PRO A 199 -22.72 10.39 6.49
N ALA A 200 -21.67 10.93 5.88
CA ALA A 200 -20.35 10.31 5.88
C ALA A 200 -19.82 10.26 7.32
N ILE A 201 -19.20 9.15 7.70
CA ILE A 201 -18.61 8.96 9.02
C ILE A 201 -17.10 9.14 8.88
N LEU A 202 -16.53 10.13 9.57
CA LEU A 202 -15.08 10.23 9.73
C LEU A 202 -14.61 9.13 10.67
N VAL A 203 -13.88 8.15 10.14
CA VAL A 203 -13.39 6.98 10.88
C VAL A 203 -12.09 7.34 11.60
N SER A 204 -11.11 7.86 10.87
CA SER A 204 -9.80 8.15 11.46
C SER A 204 -9.05 9.23 10.71
N LYS A 205 -8.10 9.85 11.42
CA LYS A 205 -7.04 10.68 10.87
C LYS A 205 -5.70 10.03 11.15
N ALA A 206 -4.71 10.24 10.29
CA ALA A 206 -3.39 9.66 10.48
C ALA A 206 -2.26 10.58 10.04
N GLU A 207 -1.09 10.40 10.68
CA GLU A 207 0.20 10.92 10.22
C GLU A 207 1.18 9.76 10.06
N CYS A 208 1.76 9.64 8.86
CA CYS A 208 2.82 8.70 8.55
C CYS A 208 4.13 9.45 8.30
N ILE A 209 5.20 8.99 8.94
CA ILE A 209 6.57 9.41 8.66
C ILE A 209 7.24 8.28 7.91
N LEU A 210 7.45 8.49 6.62
CA LEU A 210 8.15 7.59 5.73
C LEU A 210 9.62 8.00 5.62
N VAL A 211 10.54 7.04 5.71
CA VAL A 211 11.99 7.30 5.65
C VAL A 211 12.70 6.34 4.70
N GLU A 212 13.58 6.86 3.84
CA GLU A 212 14.52 6.05 3.08
C GLU A 212 15.69 5.59 3.98
N PRO A 213 15.94 4.27 4.16
CA PRO A 213 17.07 3.78 4.94
C PRO A 213 18.42 4.25 4.38
N LYS A 214 19.38 4.61 5.26
CA LYS A 214 20.70 5.13 4.81
C LYS A 214 21.50 4.15 3.96
N TRP A 215 21.29 2.85 4.14
CA TRP A 215 22.03 1.80 3.47
C TRP A 215 21.51 1.50 2.05
N PHE A 216 20.33 2.02 1.69
CA PHE A 216 19.70 1.75 0.38
C PHE A 216 20.56 2.22 -0.79
N LYS A 217 21.29 3.33 -0.62
CA LYS A 217 22.25 3.86 -1.61
C LYS A 217 23.38 2.88 -1.97
N PHE A 218 23.67 1.89 -1.12
CA PHE A 218 24.72 0.89 -1.37
C PHE A 218 24.17 -0.37 -2.07
N LEU A 219 22.85 -0.50 -2.16
CA LEU A 219 22.15 -1.63 -2.78
C LEU A 219 21.31 -1.22 -3.98
N SER A 220 21.43 0.03 -4.46
CA SER A 220 20.68 0.53 -5.60
C SER A 220 20.98 -0.20 -6.91
N TRP A 221 22.04 -0.99 -6.96
CA TRP A 221 22.46 -1.82 -8.09
C TRP A 221 21.86 -3.24 -8.06
N VAL A 222 21.19 -3.63 -6.97
CA VAL A 222 20.60 -4.97 -6.85
C VAL A 222 19.26 -4.99 -7.60
N PRO A 223 19.07 -5.89 -8.59
CA PRO A 223 17.87 -5.93 -9.44
C PRO A 223 16.57 -6.19 -8.67
N ALA A 224 16.65 -6.76 -7.46
CA ALA A 224 15.51 -6.94 -6.55
C ALA A 224 14.78 -5.62 -6.22
N PHE A 225 15.39 -4.48 -6.53
CA PHE A 225 14.78 -3.18 -6.31
C PHE A 225 14.36 -2.49 -7.61
N ASP A 226 14.81 -2.91 -8.79
CA ASP A 226 14.46 -2.28 -10.08
C ASP A 226 13.01 -2.64 -10.48
N THR A 227 12.12 -1.64 -10.39
CA THR A 227 10.70 -1.71 -10.78
C THR A 227 10.35 -0.51 -11.63
#